data_AF-A0A964BGZ3-F1
#
_entry.id   AF-A0A964BGZ3-F1
#
_cell.length_a   1.000
_cell.length_b   1.000
_cell.length_c   1.000
_cell.angle_alpha   90.00
_cell.angle_beta   90.00
_cell.angle_gamma   90.00
#
_symmetry.space_group_name_H-M   'P 1'
#
loop_
_entity.id
_entity.type
_entity.pdbx_description
1 polymer ?
#
loop_
_entity_poly.entity_id
_entity_poly.type
_entity_poly.pdbx_seq_one_letter_code
_entity_poly.pdbx_strand_id
1 'polypeptide(L)'
;MSYPTTSVFRAIHDPGDRVRHALAMWFWGAVLISAAFVLAVGVRFAAPHFLSGLMSRIQLTSENNVAAWWSGILLLMLAVHAYDVGVAERARSASVAGAWTILAAILLFFSADEIGSLHERMGMLGRPFGLGSWPMMLLAGAVVGISLMTALWRLWSDPQVSRRMVVTLFIGFGLLGSVAGQEYVGDIFVFESNLAKGLRAMLEEGTELVGMLVLLATILPLTFGREADGSTSLFRISGDEACKLLLVATLCMPVFALMPEVVGADHKGQIANWLAASAMMMAALLALRSLAQGPSARPGVLWAIAILAILGSACAVSVDPGMTIGRTEADLKLLVLGLVVLGLSGLWLAARSGSTRHMSLVASAAAVWALLAPELASGLPQVFLLAQALAVAAAAGTFLCLSPRLTGETASG
;
A
#
# COMPACT_ATOMS: atom_id res chain seq x y z
N MET A 1 -28.56 -11.81 6.82
CA MET A 1 -27.23 -12.24 7.29
C MET A 1 -26.74 -11.18 8.26
N SER A 2 -26.66 -11.49 9.55
CA SER A 2 -26.12 -10.56 10.55
C SER A 2 -24.61 -10.46 10.36
N TYR A 3 -24.04 -9.26 10.45
CA TYR A 3 -22.58 -9.12 10.47
C TYR A 3 -22.02 -9.94 11.64
N PRO A 4 -21.06 -10.85 11.39
CA PRO A 4 -20.49 -11.65 12.46
C PRO A 4 -19.86 -10.71 13.50
N THR A 5 -20.39 -10.71 14.72
CA THR A 5 -19.82 -9.97 15.85
C THR A 5 -18.66 -10.72 16.52
N THR A 6 -18.16 -11.79 15.89
CA THR A 6 -17.02 -12.56 16.40
C THR A 6 -15.79 -11.70 16.35
N SER A 7 -15.33 -11.26 17.53
CA SER A 7 -14.08 -10.51 17.64
C SER A 7 -12.93 -11.36 17.12
N VAL A 8 -11.96 -10.72 16.45
CA VAL A 8 -10.66 -11.33 16.08
C VAL A 8 -10.03 -12.05 17.29
N PHE A 9 -10.32 -11.58 18.51
CA PHE A 9 -9.86 -12.18 19.76
C PHE A 9 -10.48 -13.54 20.09
N ARG A 10 -11.72 -13.85 19.68
CA ARG A 10 -12.29 -15.21 19.88
C ARG A 10 -11.74 -16.24 18.90
N ALA A 11 -11.15 -15.78 17.80
CA ALA A 11 -10.72 -16.63 16.70
C ALA A 11 -9.45 -17.45 16.99
N ILE A 12 -8.68 -17.09 18.03
CA ILE A 12 -7.40 -17.73 18.38
C ILE A 12 -7.58 -19.12 19.02
N HIS A 13 -8.78 -19.47 19.49
CA HIS A 13 -8.99 -20.69 20.29
C HIS A 13 -9.52 -21.92 19.53
N ASP A 14 -9.79 -21.84 18.22
CA ASP A 14 -10.29 -22.97 17.42
C ASP A 14 -9.33 -23.36 16.29
N PRO A 15 -8.38 -24.29 16.53
CA PRO A 15 -7.36 -24.70 15.55
C PRO A 15 -7.92 -25.35 14.27
N GLY A 16 -9.22 -25.67 14.22
CA GLY A 16 -9.88 -26.16 13.02
C GLY A 16 -10.10 -25.09 11.95
N ASP A 17 -10.15 -23.81 12.33
CA ASP A 17 -10.44 -22.71 11.42
C ASP A 17 -9.16 -22.04 10.92
N ARG A 18 -8.63 -22.56 9.80
CA ARG A 18 -7.42 -22.06 9.14
C ARG A 18 -7.51 -20.58 8.75
N VAL A 19 -8.71 -20.11 8.39
CA VAL A 19 -8.96 -18.72 7.99
C VAL A 19 -8.77 -17.80 9.19
N ARG A 20 -9.35 -18.17 10.34
CA ARG A 20 -9.17 -17.46 11.60
C ARG A 20 -7.71 -17.36 12.06
N HIS A 21 -6.95 -18.44 11.90
CA HIS A 21 -5.53 -18.45 12.22
C HIS A 21 -4.74 -17.50 11.33
N ALA A 22 -4.99 -17.54 10.01
CA ALA A 22 -4.35 -16.62 9.06
C ALA A 22 -4.68 -15.16 9.37
N LEU A 23 -5.94 -14.86 9.69
CA LEU A 23 -6.40 -13.54 10.13
C LEU A 23 -5.65 -13.02 11.36
N ALA A 24 -5.55 -13.87 12.39
CA ALA A 24 -4.87 -13.52 13.63
C ALA A 24 -3.37 -13.30 13.39
N MET A 25 -2.71 -14.18 12.63
CA MET A 25 -1.30 -14.01 12.28
C MET A 25 -1.05 -12.73 11.48
N TRP A 26 -1.92 -12.41 10.53
CA TRP A 26 -1.84 -11.18 9.75
C TRP A 26 -1.97 -9.94 10.64
N PHE A 27 -3.02 -9.89 11.47
CA PHE A 27 -3.26 -8.76 12.36
C PHE A 27 -2.12 -8.57 13.36
N TRP A 28 -1.68 -9.63 14.05
CA TRP A 28 -0.60 -9.54 15.03
C TRP A 28 0.76 -9.28 14.38
N GLY A 29 1.01 -9.82 13.19
CA GLY A 29 2.18 -9.46 12.40
C GLY A 29 2.22 -7.96 12.11
N ALA A 30 1.08 -7.38 11.69
CA ALA A 30 0.97 -5.94 11.47
C ALA A 30 1.21 -5.13 12.76
N VAL A 31 0.63 -5.55 13.89
CA VAL A 31 0.85 -4.92 15.20
C VAL A 31 2.34 -4.93 15.57
N LEU A 32 3.02 -6.08 15.42
CA LEU A 32 4.43 -6.21 15.79
C LEU A 32 5.35 -5.34 14.93
N ILE A 33 5.12 -5.30 13.61
CA ILE A 33 5.90 -4.46 12.69
C ILE A 33 5.67 -2.97 13.02
N SER A 34 4.43 -2.55 13.18
CA SER A 34 4.09 -1.17 13.55
C SER A 34 4.71 -0.77 14.89
N ALA A 35 4.64 -1.64 15.90
CA ALA A 35 5.26 -1.39 17.21
C ALA A 35 6.79 -1.26 17.10
N ALA A 36 7.44 -2.10 16.28
CA ALA A 36 8.88 -2.01 16.05
C ALA A 36 9.30 -0.66 15.44
N PHE A 37 8.52 -0.14 14.48
CA PHE A 37 8.79 1.16 13.88
C PHE A 37 8.58 2.33 14.85
N VAL A 38 7.52 2.30 15.68
CA VAL A 38 7.32 3.31 16.72
C VAL A 38 8.46 3.29 17.75
N LEU A 39 8.93 2.09 18.14
CA LEU A 39 10.09 1.96 19.03
C LEU A 39 11.37 2.49 18.37
N ALA A 40 11.55 2.31 17.06
CA ALA A 40 12.69 2.84 16.33
C ALA A 40 12.74 4.38 16.39
N VAL A 41 11.59 5.06 16.35
CA VAL A 41 11.50 6.52 16.58
C VAL A 41 12.02 6.87 17.98
N GLY A 42 11.56 6.18 19.02
CA GLY A 42 12.05 6.41 20.39
C GLY A 42 13.57 6.24 20.52
N VAL A 43 14.13 5.18 19.95
CA VAL A 43 15.58 4.90 19.95
C VAL A 43 16.36 6.00 19.22
N ARG A 44 15.87 6.48 18.07
CA ARG A 44 16.51 7.56 17.30
C ARG A 44 16.73 8.81 18.15
N PHE A 45 15.71 9.24 18.88
CA PHE A 45 15.78 10.46 19.68
C PHE A 45 16.55 10.27 20.99
N ALA A 46 16.48 9.09 21.59
CA ALA A 46 17.25 8.76 22.80
C ALA A 46 18.75 8.56 22.53
N ALA A 47 19.10 8.04 21.35
CA ALA A 47 20.47 7.69 20.97
C ALA A 47 20.79 8.11 19.51
N PRO A 48 20.88 9.42 19.21
CA PRO A 48 20.97 9.93 17.83
C PRO A 48 22.23 9.49 17.05
N HIS A 49 23.29 9.05 17.73
CA HIS A 49 24.50 8.52 17.10
C HIS A 49 24.46 7.01 16.88
N PHE A 50 23.54 6.30 17.54
CA PHE A 50 23.44 4.85 17.43
C PHE A 50 22.80 4.47 16.09
N LEU A 51 23.58 3.81 15.23
CA LEU A 51 23.11 3.30 13.93
C LEU A 51 22.42 4.37 13.06
N SER A 52 22.90 5.62 13.08
CA SER A 52 22.23 6.76 12.43
C SER A 52 21.81 6.52 10.98
N GLY A 53 22.66 5.84 10.19
CA GLY A 53 22.35 5.48 8.79
C GLY A 53 21.35 4.34 8.61
N LEU A 54 21.22 3.43 9.58
CA LEU A 54 20.15 2.43 9.57
C LEU A 54 18.84 3.03 10.09
N MET A 55 18.90 3.83 11.16
CA MET A 55 17.73 4.46 11.76
C MET A 55 17.03 5.40 10.78
N SER A 56 17.75 6.12 9.93
CA SER A 56 17.13 6.95 8.88
C SER A 56 16.30 6.16 7.86
N ARG A 57 16.55 4.85 7.73
CA ARG A 57 15.85 3.95 6.79
C ARG A 57 14.64 3.25 7.40
N ILE A 58 14.51 3.25 8.73
CA ILE A 58 13.48 2.48 9.45
C ILE A 58 12.69 3.31 10.48
N GLN A 59 12.89 4.62 10.55
CA GLN A 59 12.13 5.50 11.45
C GLN A 59 10.88 6.03 10.74
N LEU A 60 9.78 6.23 11.46
CA LEU A 60 8.55 6.77 10.85
C LEU A 60 8.67 8.26 10.52
N THR A 61 9.51 9.00 11.26
CA THR A 61 9.68 10.46 11.07
C THR A 61 10.46 10.87 9.82
N SER A 62 10.75 9.94 8.92
CA SER A 62 11.30 10.29 7.60
C SER A 62 10.53 9.59 6.51
N GLU A 63 10.34 10.32 5.43
CA GLU A 63 9.64 9.85 4.25
C GLU A 63 10.57 9.03 3.35
N ASN A 64 10.02 8.38 2.32
CA ASN A 64 10.77 7.55 1.35
C ASN A 64 11.66 6.47 1.99
N ASN A 65 11.20 5.83 3.06
CA ASN A 65 11.92 4.77 3.73
C ASN A 65 11.05 3.52 3.95
N VAL A 66 11.59 2.51 4.64
CA VAL A 66 10.88 1.24 4.85
C VAL A 66 9.68 1.40 5.81
N ALA A 67 9.76 2.32 6.76
CA ALA A 67 8.66 2.59 7.69
C ALA A 67 7.50 3.31 6.98
N ALA A 68 7.78 4.35 6.20
CA ALA A 68 6.80 5.04 5.35
C ALA A 68 6.20 4.11 4.28
N TRP A 69 7.01 3.19 3.73
CA TRP A 69 6.50 2.13 2.86
C TRP A 69 5.48 1.25 3.60
N TRP A 70 5.79 0.84 4.83
CA TRP A 70 4.91 -0.03 5.59
C TRP A 70 3.56 0.63 5.92
N SER A 71 3.55 1.85 6.46
CA SER A 71 2.33 2.63 6.72
C SER A 71 1.53 2.85 5.43
N GLY A 72 2.18 3.29 4.35
CA GLY A 72 1.55 3.51 3.06
C GLY A 72 0.94 2.24 2.45
N ILE A 73 1.62 1.10 2.55
CA ILE A 73 1.10 -0.19 2.10
C ILE A 73 -0.01 -0.71 3.02
N LEU A 74 0.07 -0.48 4.33
CA LEU A 74 -0.99 -0.85 5.26
C LEU A 74 -2.30 -0.12 4.91
N LEU A 75 -2.22 1.17 4.57
CA LEU A 75 -3.35 1.96 4.04
C LEU A 75 -3.85 1.42 2.69
N LEU A 76 -2.96 1.05 1.77
CA LEU A 76 -3.34 0.41 0.51
C LEU A 76 -4.12 -0.89 0.76
N MET A 77 -3.66 -1.72 1.69
CA MET A 77 -4.34 -2.97 2.03
C MET A 77 -5.71 -2.72 2.64
N LEU A 78 -5.84 -1.73 3.52
CA LEU A 78 -7.14 -1.29 4.03
C LEU A 78 -8.06 -0.82 2.90
N ALA A 79 -7.54 -0.08 1.93
CA ALA A 79 -8.29 0.38 0.76
C ALA A 79 -8.81 -0.80 -0.08
N VAL A 80 -7.96 -1.80 -0.33
CA VAL A 80 -8.35 -3.01 -1.08
C VAL A 80 -9.41 -3.81 -0.32
N HIS A 81 -9.25 -4.00 1.00
CA HIS A 81 -10.26 -4.67 1.81
C HIS A 81 -11.59 -3.91 1.84
N ALA A 82 -11.56 -2.58 1.98
CA ALA A 82 -12.76 -1.76 1.90
C ALA A 82 -13.44 -1.88 0.52
N TYR A 83 -12.66 -1.90 -0.56
CA TYR A 83 -13.17 -2.10 -1.91
C TYR A 83 -13.83 -3.49 -2.07
N ASP A 84 -13.18 -4.55 -1.61
CA ASP A 84 -13.73 -5.92 -1.64
C ASP A 84 -15.08 -6.00 -0.90
N VAL A 85 -15.16 -5.40 0.29
CA VAL A 85 -16.42 -5.31 1.04
C VAL A 85 -17.47 -4.55 0.22
N GLY A 86 -17.11 -3.43 -0.40
CA GLY A 86 -18.00 -2.65 -1.26
C GLY A 86 -18.53 -3.43 -2.46
N VAL A 87 -17.67 -4.15 -3.19
CA VAL A 87 -18.06 -5.01 -4.32
C VAL A 87 -19.06 -6.07 -3.88
N ALA A 88 -18.77 -6.74 -2.77
CA ALA A 88 -19.61 -7.78 -2.21
C ALA A 88 -20.98 -7.26 -1.73
N GLU A 89 -21.07 -5.99 -1.33
CA GLU A 89 -22.31 -5.34 -0.90
C GLU A 89 -23.20 -4.87 -2.06
N ARG A 90 -22.68 -4.81 -3.29
CA ARG A 90 -23.42 -4.26 -4.45
C ARG A 90 -24.75 -4.96 -4.70
N ALA A 91 -24.81 -6.28 -4.51
CA ALA A 91 -26.02 -7.05 -4.71
C ALA A 91 -27.07 -6.85 -3.60
N ARG A 92 -26.66 -6.37 -2.42
CA ARG A 92 -27.52 -6.23 -1.24
C ARG A 92 -27.99 -4.79 -1.04
N SER A 93 -27.08 -3.83 -1.10
CA SER A 93 -27.36 -2.41 -0.85
C SER A 93 -26.38 -1.52 -1.60
N ALA A 94 -26.85 -0.86 -2.65
CA ALA A 94 -26.06 0.08 -3.43
C ALA A 94 -25.53 1.25 -2.57
N SER A 95 -26.28 1.67 -1.55
CA SER A 95 -25.86 2.71 -0.61
C SER A 95 -24.65 2.28 0.23
N VAL A 96 -24.71 1.07 0.80
CA VAL A 96 -23.60 0.49 1.58
C VAL A 96 -22.38 0.23 0.70
N ALA A 97 -22.58 -0.32 -0.49
CA ALA A 97 -21.50 -0.51 -1.47
C ALA A 97 -20.81 0.81 -1.84
N GLY A 98 -21.60 1.87 -2.07
CA GLY A 98 -21.10 3.20 -2.34
C GLY A 98 -20.31 3.78 -1.15
N ALA A 99 -20.77 3.56 0.08
CA ALA A 99 -20.05 4.00 1.27
C ALA A 99 -18.68 3.34 1.40
N TRP A 100 -18.60 2.02 1.23
CA TRP A 100 -17.33 1.29 1.24
C TRP A 100 -16.39 1.70 0.10
N THR A 101 -16.95 2.03 -1.07
CA THR A 101 -16.17 2.57 -2.20
C THR A 101 -15.56 3.94 -1.85
N ILE A 102 -16.31 4.81 -1.16
CA ILE A 102 -15.79 6.10 -0.67
C ILE A 102 -14.67 5.87 0.35
N LEU A 103 -14.86 4.95 1.31
CA LEU A 103 -13.82 4.63 2.30
C LEU A 103 -12.55 4.08 1.63
N ALA A 104 -12.70 3.21 0.63
CA ALA A 104 -11.58 2.69 -0.15
C ALA A 104 -10.82 3.82 -0.87
N ALA A 105 -11.53 4.78 -1.47
CA ALA A 105 -10.91 5.93 -2.13
C ALA A 105 -10.13 6.83 -1.16
N ILE A 106 -10.68 7.08 0.04
CA ILE A 106 -10.00 7.87 1.08
C ILE A 106 -8.73 7.15 1.55
N LEU A 107 -8.80 5.85 1.83
CA LEU A 107 -7.64 5.06 2.26
C LEU A 107 -6.56 4.96 1.17
N LEU A 108 -6.98 4.87 -0.09
CA LEU A 108 -6.07 4.92 -1.24
C LEU A 108 -5.38 6.29 -1.35
N PHE A 109 -6.12 7.38 -1.12
CA PHE A 109 -5.56 8.72 -1.07
C PHE A 109 -4.54 8.86 0.06
N PHE A 110 -4.86 8.40 1.28
CA PHE A 110 -3.89 8.40 2.39
C PHE A 110 -2.67 7.53 2.11
N SER A 111 -2.83 6.37 1.45
CA SER A 111 -1.69 5.55 1.01
C SER A 111 -0.77 6.32 0.04
N ALA A 112 -1.36 7.07 -0.88
CA ALA A 112 -0.62 7.90 -1.83
C ALA A 112 0.06 9.09 -1.16
N ASP A 113 -0.60 9.69 -0.17
CA ASP A 113 -0.05 10.76 0.64
C ASP A 113 1.13 10.30 1.49
N GLU A 114 1.02 9.17 2.17
CA GLU A 114 2.07 8.66 3.07
C GLU A 114 3.38 8.36 2.33
N ILE A 115 3.31 7.76 1.14
CA ILE A 115 4.52 7.49 0.33
C ILE A 115 4.92 8.72 -0.51
N GLY A 116 3.94 9.50 -0.96
CA GLY A 116 4.12 10.59 -1.92
C GLY A 116 4.30 11.98 -1.31
N SER A 117 4.07 12.12 0.00
CA SER A 117 4.03 13.36 0.76
C SER A 117 3.22 14.45 0.06
N LEU A 118 1.93 14.17 -0.18
CA LEU A 118 1.07 15.09 -0.93
C LEU A 118 0.67 16.30 -0.07
N HIS A 119 0.42 16.10 1.22
CA HIS A 119 0.01 17.15 2.16
C HIS A 119 1.09 18.23 2.33
N GLU A 120 2.36 17.84 2.38
CA GLU A 120 3.48 18.79 2.44
C GLU A 120 3.59 19.64 1.16
N ARG A 121 3.16 19.07 0.03
CA ARG A 121 3.19 19.71 -1.30
C ARG A 121 1.96 20.61 -1.54
N MET A 122 0.94 20.58 -0.68
CA MET A 122 -0.27 21.37 -0.89
C MET A 122 -0.04 22.88 -0.89
N GLY A 123 0.97 23.37 -0.16
CA GLY A 123 1.33 24.78 -0.17
C GLY A 123 1.69 25.29 -1.57
N MET A 124 2.29 24.46 -2.42
CA MET A 124 2.63 24.84 -3.80
C MET A 124 1.40 25.00 -4.69
N LEU A 125 0.38 24.18 -4.48
CA LEU A 125 -0.91 24.31 -5.17
C LEU A 125 -1.66 25.59 -4.73
N GLY A 126 -1.43 26.06 -3.51
CA GLY A 126 -2.01 27.29 -2.97
C GLY A 126 -1.34 28.58 -3.45
N ARG A 127 -0.05 28.54 -3.82
CA ARG A 127 0.74 29.72 -4.21
C ARG A 127 0.09 30.60 -5.30
N PRO A 128 -0.47 30.04 -6.40
CA PRO A 128 -1.15 30.85 -7.42
C PRO A 128 -2.35 31.65 -6.89
N PHE A 129 -2.92 31.23 -5.76
CA PHE A 129 -4.08 31.87 -5.11
C PHE A 129 -3.69 32.69 -3.87
N GLY A 130 -2.40 32.82 -3.56
CA GLY A 130 -1.92 33.48 -2.34
C GLY A 130 -2.22 32.71 -1.05
N LEU A 131 -2.44 31.39 -1.14
CA LEU A 131 -2.71 30.52 0.00
C LEU A 131 -1.44 29.77 0.43
N GLY A 132 -1.24 29.63 1.75
CA GLY A 132 -0.21 28.78 2.34
C GLY A 132 -0.59 27.28 2.34
N SER A 133 0.26 26.45 2.95
CA SER A 133 -0.01 25.00 3.12
C SER A 133 -1.26 24.75 3.96
N TRP A 134 -1.38 25.38 5.13
CA TRP A 134 -2.48 25.16 6.07
C TRP A 134 -3.87 25.42 5.47
N PRO A 135 -4.15 26.56 4.81
CA PRO A 135 -5.46 26.76 4.15
C PRO A 135 -5.77 25.69 3.08
N MET A 136 -4.77 25.27 2.30
CA MET A 136 -4.96 24.20 1.31
C MET A 136 -5.22 22.85 1.97
N MET A 137 -4.53 22.55 3.06
CA MET A 137 -4.74 21.34 3.84
C MET A 137 -6.11 21.32 4.52
N LEU A 138 -6.61 22.46 5.00
CA LEU A 138 -7.98 22.58 5.52
C LEU A 138 -9.02 22.29 4.43
N LEU A 139 -8.80 22.78 3.21
CA LEU A 139 -9.69 22.49 2.08
C LEU A 139 -9.69 20.99 1.73
N ALA A 140 -8.51 20.39 1.60
CA ALA A 140 -8.39 18.96 1.35
C ALA A 140 -9.00 18.12 2.48
N GLY A 141 -8.69 18.47 3.73
CA GLY A 141 -9.26 17.86 4.93
C GLY A 141 -10.77 17.99 5.01
N ALA A 142 -11.34 19.11 4.58
CA ALA A 142 -12.80 19.29 4.50
C ALA A 142 -13.44 18.37 3.46
N VAL A 143 -12.83 18.23 2.27
CA VAL A 143 -13.32 17.33 1.21
C VAL A 143 -13.27 15.87 1.69
N VAL A 144 -12.16 15.44 2.28
CA VAL A 144 -12.00 14.10 2.84
C VAL A 144 -12.98 13.88 4.00
N GLY A 145 -13.11 14.85 4.91
CA GLY A 145 -13.99 14.80 6.07
C GLY A 145 -15.47 14.70 5.69
N ILE A 146 -15.95 15.51 4.74
CA ILE A 146 -17.32 15.44 4.24
C ILE A 146 -17.58 14.09 3.57
N SER A 147 -16.64 13.60 2.76
CA SER A 147 -16.74 12.29 2.10
C SER A 147 -16.82 11.16 3.12
N LEU A 148 -15.96 11.20 4.15
CA LEU A 148 -15.95 10.25 5.25
C LEU A 148 -17.27 10.28 6.02
N MET A 149 -17.74 11.46 6.43
CA MET A 149 -19.00 11.59 7.17
C MET A 149 -20.18 11.09 6.34
N THR A 150 -20.17 11.33 5.01
CA THR A 150 -21.18 10.80 4.09
C THR A 150 -21.14 9.27 4.07
N ALA A 151 -19.97 8.66 3.98
CA ALA A 151 -19.81 7.21 4.01
C ALA A 151 -20.28 6.61 5.35
N LEU A 152 -19.83 7.17 6.47
CA LEU A 152 -20.22 6.74 7.81
C LEU A 152 -21.72 6.92 8.05
N TRP A 153 -22.33 8.01 7.58
CA TRP A 153 -23.77 8.23 7.66
C TRP A 153 -24.57 7.20 6.87
N ARG A 154 -24.11 6.84 5.65
CA ARG A 154 -24.75 5.79 4.85
C ARG A 154 -24.66 4.43 5.53
N LEU A 155 -23.49 4.08 6.06
CA LEU A 155 -23.29 2.85 6.84
C LEU A 155 -24.13 2.85 8.12
N TRP A 156 -24.19 3.99 8.82
CA TRP A 156 -25.04 4.16 9.99
C TRP A 156 -26.50 3.99 9.59
N SER A 157 -26.99 4.62 8.52
CA SER A 157 -28.42 4.61 8.19
C SER A 157 -28.96 3.22 7.82
N ASP A 158 -28.10 2.29 7.38
CA ASP A 158 -28.53 0.93 7.03
C ASP A 158 -28.76 0.06 8.29
N PRO A 159 -29.99 -0.46 8.53
CA PRO A 159 -30.31 -1.25 9.71
C PRO A 159 -29.60 -2.60 9.74
N GLN A 160 -29.09 -3.09 8.61
CA GLN A 160 -28.36 -4.35 8.55
C GLN A 160 -26.90 -4.18 8.95
N VAL A 161 -26.38 -2.95 9.03
CA VAL A 161 -25.00 -2.64 9.42
C VAL A 161 -24.89 -2.49 10.93
N SER A 162 -23.85 -3.13 11.50
CA SER A 162 -23.58 -3.04 12.93
C SER A 162 -23.13 -1.63 13.33
N ARG A 163 -23.86 -1.00 14.25
CA ARG A 163 -23.50 0.33 14.79
C ARG A 163 -22.13 0.35 15.44
N ARG A 164 -21.76 -0.75 16.11
CA ARG A 164 -20.43 -0.91 16.72
C ARG A 164 -19.33 -0.82 15.67
N MET A 165 -19.52 -1.45 14.51
CA MET A 165 -18.57 -1.36 13.39
C MET A 165 -18.39 0.09 12.93
N VAL A 166 -19.48 0.84 12.77
CA VAL A 166 -19.41 2.25 12.35
C VAL A 166 -18.71 3.11 13.40
N VAL A 167 -18.94 2.87 14.70
CA VAL A 167 -18.20 3.54 15.78
C VAL A 167 -16.72 3.22 15.73
N THR A 168 -16.33 1.96 15.53
CA THR A 168 -14.91 1.59 15.42
C THR A 168 -14.25 2.20 14.19
N LEU A 169 -14.96 2.27 13.05
CA LEU A 169 -14.48 3.00 11.86
C LEU A 169 -14.30 4.49 12.17
N PHE A 170 -15.28 5.12 12.84
CA PHE A 170 -15.19 6.52 13.26
C PHE A 170 -13.98 6.76 14.18
N ILE A 171 -13.73 5.88 15.14
CA ILE A 171 -12.54 5.95 16.02
C ILE A 171 -11.26 5.81 15.20
N GLY A 172 -11.15 4.80 14.33
CA GLY A 172 -9.96 4.58 13.50
C GLY A 172 -9.62 5.78 12.61
N PHE A 173 -10.61 6.30 11.88
CA PHE A 173 -10.43 7.53 11.09
C PHE A 173 -10.24 8.78 11.94
N GLY A 174 -10.85 8.86 13.13
CA GLY A 174 -10.65 9.96 14.06
C GLY A 174 -9.21 10.02 14.58
N LEU A 175 -8.59 8.87 14.83
CA LEU A 175 -7.17 8.78 15.17
C LEU A 175 -6.29 9.27 14.02
N LEU A 176 -6.53 8.79 12.79
CA LEU A 176 -5.82 9.29 11.60
C LEU A 176 -5.98 10.81 11.41
N GLY A 177 -7.22 11.31 11.49
CA GLY A 177 -7.49 12.74 11.36
C GLY A 177 -6.89 13.59 12.49
N SER A 178 -6.65 13.00 13.66
CA SER A 178 -6.00 13.70 14.76
C SER A 178 -4.52 14.02 14.49
N VAL A 179 -3.85 13.24 13.63
CA VAL A 179 -2.43 13.42 13.28
C VAL A 179 -2.18 14.80 12.68
N ALA A 180 -3.02 15.26 11.75
CA ALA A 180 -2.93 16.63 11.21
C ALA A 180 -3.05 17.72 12.30
N GLY A 181 -3.82 17.45 13.36
CA GLY A 181 -3.88 18.33 14.53
C GLY A 181 -2.62 18.26 15.40
N GLN A 182 -2.02 17.07 15.52
CA GLN A 182 -0.75 16.89 16.23
C GLN A 182 0.42 17.57 15.50
N GLU A 183 0.43 17.50 14.17
CA GLU A 183 1.36 18.22 13.30
C GLU A 183 1.21 19.74 13.48
N TYR A 184 -0.03 20.26 13.46
CA TYR A 184 -0.31 21.69 13.71
C TYR A 184 0.22 22.17 15.06
N VAL A 185 0.01 21.36 16.11
CA VAL A 185 0.56 21.64 17.45
C VAL A 185 2.10 21.56 17.41
N GLY A 186 2.66 20.62 16.66
CA GLY A 186 4.10 20.50 16.40
C GLY A 186 4.72 21.77 15.81
N ASP A 187 4.02 22.42 14.88
CA ASP A 187 4.44 23.67 14.25
C ASP A 187 4.41 24.87 15.20
N ILE A 188 3.47 24.90 16.15
CA ILE A 188 3.31 26.03 17.09
C ILE A 188 4.27 25.93 18.27
N PHE A 189 4.52 24.73 18.78
CA PHE A 189 5.31 24.53 19.99
C PHE A 189 6.75 24.15 19.69
N VAL A 190 7.70 24.88 20.28
CA VAL A 190 9.13 24.52 20.21
C VAL A 190 9.45 23.49 21.30
N PHE A 191 9.75 22.27 20.89
CA PHE A 191 10.19 21.21 21.80
C PHE A 191 11.71 21.29 21.98
N GLU A 192 12.18 21.80 23.13
CA GLU A 192 13.61 22.06 23.34
C GLU A 192 14.46 20.79 23.49
N SER A 193 13.92 19.75 24.14
CA SER A 193 14.66 18.51 24.41
C SER A 193 14.43 17.44 23.34
N ASN A 194 15.45 16.64 23.04
CA ASN A 194 15.33 15.49 22.14
C ASN A 194 14.29 14.47 22.63
N LEU A 195 14.18 14.30 23.95
CA LEU A 195 13.15 13.44 24.53
C LEU A 195 11.74 13.95 24.22
N ALA A 196 11.49 15.26 24.36
CA ALA A 196 10.19 15.84 24.06
C ALA A 196 9.85 15.73 22.57
N LYS A 197 10.83 15.97 21.67
CA LYS A 197 10.68 15.75 20.23
C LYS A 197 10.36 14.29 19.89
N GLY A 198 11.07 13.36 20.52
CA GLY A 198 10.87 11.92 20.32
C GLY A 198 9.52 11.44 20.82
N LEU A 199 9.07 11.88 22.00
CA LEU A 199 7.75 11.54 22.52
C LEU A 199 6.63 12.11 21.63
N ARG A 200 6.76 13.35 21.17
CA ARG A 200 5.82 13.97 20.23
C ARG A 200 5.74 13.16 18.94
N ALA A 201 6.89 12.82 18.34
CA ALA A 201 6.95 12.02 17.13
C ALA A 201 6.37 10.60 17.34
N MET A 202 6.71 9.92 18.44
CA MET A 202 6.13 8.62 18.75
C MET A 202 4.60 8.68 18.92
N LEU A 203 4.07 9.78 19.47
CA LEU A 203 2.63 9.98 19.60
C LEU A 203 1.97 10.23 18.24
N GLU A 204 2.56 11.07 17.40
CA GLU A 204 2.09 11.37 16.04
C GLU A 204 2.01 10.10 15.20
N GLU A 205 3.17 9.48 14.97
CA GLU A 205 3.34 8.27 14.15
C GLU A 205 2.61 7.07 14.76
N GLY A 206 2.65 6.95 16.09
CA GLY A 206 1.98 5.86 16.80
C GLY A 206 0.46 5.99 16.75
N THR A 207 -0.09 7.20 16.84
CA THR A 207 -1.54 7.43 16.73
C THR A 207 -2.03 7.07 15.34
N GLU A 208 -1.26 7.41 14.31
CA GLU A 208 -1.59 7.05 12.94
C GLU A 208 -1.66 5.53 12.76
N LEU A 209 -0.60 4.81 13.15
CA LEU A 209 -0.55 3.35 13.04
C LEU A 209 -1.63 2.66 13.88
N VAL A 210 -1.94 3.17 15.08
CA VAL A 210 -3.07 2.65 15.88
C VAL A 210 -4.40 2.88 15.16
N GLY A 211 -4.60 4.04 14.52
CA GLY A 211 -5.75 4.30 13.67
C GLY A 211 -5.90 3.25 12.56
N MET A 212 -4.83 2.98 11.82
CA MET A 212 -4.80 1.94 10.79
C MET A 212 -5.10 0.54 11.34
N LEU A 213 -4.54 0.18 12.49
CA LEU A 213 -4.76 -1.12 13.13
C LEU A 213 -6.21 -1.28 13.63
N VAL A 214 -6.83 -0.21 14.14
CA VAL A 214 -8.27 -0.21 14.51
C VAL A 214 -9.14 -0.42 13.28
N LEU A 215 -8.82 0.25 12.16
CA LEU A 215 -9.50 0.02 10.89
C LEU A 215 -9.30 -1.42 10.39
N LEU A 216 -8.07 -1.94 10.48
CA LEU A 216 -7.74 -3.30 10.06
C LEU A 216 -8.55 -4.33 10.86
N ALA A 217 -8.57 -4.20 12.19
CA ALA A 217 -9.36 -5.08 13.07
C ALA A 217 -10.86 -5.06 12.74
N THR A 218 -11.36 -3.98 12.13
CA THR A 218 -12.77 -3.80 11.76
C THR A 218 -13.08 -4.35 10.38
N ILE A 219 -12.25 -4.06 9.37
CA ILE A 219 -12.51 -4.37 7.96
C ILE A 219 -12.08 -5.80 7.62
N LEU A 220 -10.99 -6.28 8.22
CA LEU A 220 -10.39 -7.58 7.89
C LEU A 220 -11.38 -8.75 8.08
N PRO A 221 -12.14 -8.87 9.20
CA PRO A 221 -13.13 -9.94 9.37
C PRO A 221 -14.26 -9.92 8.33
N LEU A 222 -14.61 -8.74 7.81
CA LEU A 222 -15.68 -8.59 6.82
C LEU A 222 -15.28 -9.19 5.46
N THR A 223 -13.98 -9.12 5.14
CA THR A 223 -13.45 -9.63 3.87
C THR A 223 -13.32 -11.14 3.94
N PHE A 224 -12.73 -11.67 5.02
CA PHE A 224 -12.45 -13.10 5.17
C PHE A 224 -13.66 -13.93 5.58
N GLY A 225 -14.59 -13.40 6.38
CA GLY A 225 -15.81 -14.13 6.76
C GLY A 225 -16.64 -14.55 5.53
N ARG A 226 -16.59 -13.74 4.47
CA ARG A 226 -17.30 -14.02 3.21
C ARG A 226 -16.62 -15.04 2.32
N GLU A 227 -15.31 -15.19 2.43
CA GLU A 227 -14.56 -16.25 1.75
C GLU A 227 -14.89 -17.61 2.36
N ALA A 228 -14.99 -17.70 3.68
CA ALA A 228 -15.42 -18.92 4.37
C ALA A 228 -16.82 -19.39 3.92
N ASP A 229 -17.71 -18.44 3.63
CA ASP A 229 -19.06 -18.73 3.11
C ASP A 229 -19.08 -19.04 1.59
N GLY A 230 -17.93 -19.04 0.92
CA GLY A 230 -17.81 -19.23 -0.54
C GLY A 230 -18.42 -18.08 -1.38
N SER A 231 -18.87 -17.01 -0.72
CA SER A 231 -19.64 -15.93 -1.36
C SER A 231 -18.75 -14.95 -2.13
N THR A 232 -17.50 -14.76 -1.69
CA THR A 232 -16.56 -13.84 -2.34
C THR A 232 -15.11 -14.27 -2.14
N SER A 233 -14.28 -14.19 -3.18
CA SER A 233 -12.83 -14.32 -3.05
C SER A 233 -12.20 -13.06 -2.46
N LEU A 234 -11.20 -13.20 -1.59
CA LEU A 234 -10.32 -12.09 -1.20
C LEU A 234 -9.67 -11.44 -2.43
N PHE A 235 -9.40 -10.14 -2.37
CA PHE A 235 -8.72 -9.37 -3.42
C PHE A 235 -9.41 -9.53 -4.77
N ARG A 236 -10.74 -9.35 -4.79
CA ARG A 236 -11.57 -9.54 -5.98
C ARG A 236 -11.42 -8.35 -6.91
N ILE A 237 -10.27 -8.31 -7.56
CA ILE A 237 -10.10 -7.54 -8.78
C ILE A 237 -10.42 -8.49 -9.92
N SER A 238 -11.53 -8.25 -10.61
CA SER A 238 -11.85 -9.00 -11.83
C SER A 238 -10.81 -8.68 -12.92
N GLY A 239 -10.64 -9.57 -13.90
CA GLY A 239 -9.72 -9.31 -15.02
C GLY A 239 -10.04 -7.98 -15.73
N ASP A 240 -11.32 -7.65 -15.86
CA ASP A 240 -11.77 -6.40 -16.51
C ASP A 240 -11.43 -5.17 -15.66
N GLU A 241 -11.57 -5.24 -14.34
CA GLU A 241 -11.18 -4.16 -13.42
C GLU A 241 -9.66 -4.03 -13.32
N ALA A 242 -8.93 -5.15 -13.33
CA ALA A 242 -7.48 -5.16 -13.38
C ALA A 242 -6.96 -4.42 -14.62
N CYS A 243 -7.50 -4.73 -15.80
CA CYS A 243 -7.14 -4.05 -17.04
C CYS A 243 -7.41 -2.54 -16.95
N LYS A 244 -8.53 -2.13 -16.34
CA LYS A 244 -8.82 -0.70 -16.12
C LYS A 244 -7.84 -0.04 -15.16
N LEU A 245 -7.53 -0.71 -14.05
CA LEU A 245 -6.56 -0.21 -13.07
C LEU A 245 -5.16 -0.09 -13.68
N LEU A 246 -4.74 -1.09 -14.45
CA LEU A 246 -3.47 -1.06 -15.19
C LEU A 246 -3.46 0.05 -16.23
N LEU A 247 -4.55 0.24 -16.98
CA LEU A 247 -4.67 1.33 -17.94
C LEU A 247 -4.55 2.69 -17.24
N VAL A 248 -5.29 2.89 -16.14
CA VAL A 248 -5.21 4.12 -15.34
C VAL A 248 -3.79 4.32 -14.81
N ALA A 249 -3.17 3.29 -14.25
CA ALA A 249 -1.79 3.33 -13.79
C ALA A 249 -0.85 3.78 -14.92
N THR A 250 -0.90 3.12 -16.09
CA THR A 250 -0.09 3.46 -17.27
C THR A 250 -0.30 4.91 -17.72
N LEU A 251 -1.54 5.40 -17.71
CA LEU A 251 -1.85 6.78 -18.09
C LEU A 251 -1.36 7.80 -17.06
N CYS A 252 -1.37 7.46 -15.77
CA CYS A 252 -0.87 8.31 -14.70
C CYS A 252 0.67 8.33 -14.60
N MET A 253 1.36 7.33 -15.13
CA MET A 253 2.82 7.19 -14.99
C MET A 253 3.62 8.42 -15.44
N PRO A 254 3.38 9.02 -16.63
CA PRO A 254 4.13 10.19 -17.05
C PRO A 254 3.89 11.38 -16.11
N VAL A 255 2.65 11.55 -15.65
CA VAL A 255 2.28 12.62 -14.72
C VAL A 255 3.04 12.45 -13.40
N PHE A 256 3.04 11.26 -12.82
CA PHE A 256 3.75 11.00 -11.57
C PHE A 256 5.27 11.04 -11.71
N ALA A 257 5.83 10.62 -12.85
CA ALA A 257 7.26 10.71 -13.12
C ALA A 257 7.76 12.15 -13.27
N LEU A 258 6.93 13.04 -13.82
CA LEU A 258 7.24 14.47 -14.02
C LEU A 258 6.92 15.32 -12.79
N MET A 259 6.07 14.85 -11.89
CA MET A 259 5.64 15.60 -10.72
C MET A 259 6.81 16.09 -9.84
N PRO A 260 7.88 15.30 -9.58
CA PRO A 260 9.06 15.79 -8.87
C PRO A 260 9.75 16.99 -9.55
N GLU A 261 9.73 17.09 -10.88
CA GLU A 261 10.32 18.26 -11.57
C GLU A 261 9.46 19.51 -11.42
N VAL A 262 8.13 19.35 -11.46
CA VAL A 262 7.17 20.46 -11.36
C VAL A 262 7.08 20.97 -9.93
N VAL A 263 7.12 20.06 -8.97
CA VAL A 263 6.82 20.32 -7.55
C VAL A 263 8.11 20.41 -6.71
N GLY A 264 9.27 20.15 -7.32
CA GLY A 264 10.56 20.08 -6.64
C GLY A 264 10.82 18.68 -6.08
N ALA A 265 11.97 18.11 -6.46
CA ALA A 265 12.48 16.88 -5.90
C ALA A 265 13.27 17.24 -4.62
N ASP A 266 12.55 17.36 -3.52
CA ASP A 266 13.13 17.42 -2.19
C ASP A 266 13.21 16.02 -1.57
N HIS A 267 13.72 15.97 -0.34
CA HIS A 267 13.74 14.75 0.47
C HIS A 267 12.34 14.26 0.85
N LYS A 268 11.31 15.04 0.52
CA LYS A 268 9.93 14.72 0.82
C LYS A 268 9.43 13.65 -0.15
N GLY A 269 8.43 12.86 0.25
CA GLY A 269 7.87 11.69 -0.42
C GLY A 269 7.74 11.84 -1.93
N GLN A 270 7.82 10.72 -2.65
CA GLN A 270 7.76 10.70 -4.11
C GLN A 270 6.54 9.92 -4.60
N ILE A 271 5.57 10.63 -5.17
CA ILE A 271 4.35 10.03 -5.72
C ILE A 271 4.64 8.95 -6.81
N ALA A 272 5.76 9.10 -7.53
CA ALA A 272 6.24 8.10 -8.49
C ALA A 272 6.56 6.76 -7.81
N ASN A 273 7.11 6.79 -6.60
CA ASN A 273 7.41 5.60 -5.81
C ASN A 273 6.13 4.91 -5.35
N TRP A 274 5.09 5.68 -5.00
CA TRP A 274 3.79 5.13 -4.60
C TRP A 274 3.18 4.25 -5.69
N LEU A 275 3.15 4.71 -6.95
CA LEU A 275 2.53 3.93 -8.02
C LEU A 275 3.28 2.61 -8.25
N ALA A 276 4.62 2.66 -8.29
CA ALA A 276 5.45 1.46 -8.45
C ALA A 276 5.29 0.49 -7.27
N ALA A 277 5.33 1.01 -6.04
CA ALA A 277 5.16 0.23 -4.82
C ALA A 277 3.78 -0.44 -4.76
N SER A 278 2.73 0.31 -5.09
CA SER A 278 1.35 -0.16 -5.10
C SER A 278 1.14 -1.24 -6.16
N ALA A 279 1.61 -1.03 -7.40
CA ALA A 279 1.50 -2.02 -8.46
C ALA A 279 2.17 -3.36 -8.08
N MET A 280 3.37 -3.30 -7.52
CA MET A 280 4.10 -4.45 -6.99
C MET A 280 3.35 -5.14 -5.85
N MET A 281 2.82 -4.38 -4.89
CA MET A 281 2.03 -4.94 -3.81
C MET A 281 0.76 -5.63 -4.32
N MET A 282 0.06 -5.03 -5.28
CA MET A 282 -1.11 -5.66 -5.91
C MET A 282 -0.75 -6.98 -6.58
N ALA A 283 0.40 -7.07 -7.26
CA ALA A 283 0.89 -8.32 -7.82
C ALA A 283 1.12 -9.39 -6.73
N ALA A 284 1.70 -9.00 -5.59
CA ALA A 284 1.88 -9.90 -4.46
C ALA A 284 0.55 -10.42 -3.90
N LEU A 285 -0.44 -9.52 -3.69
CA LEU A 285 -1.75 -9.88 -3.17
C LEU A 285 -2.49 -10.87 -4.06
N LEU A 286 -2.37 -10.74 -5.39
CA LEU A 286 -2.98 -11.69 -6.33
C LEU A 286 -2.32 -13.08 -6.28
N ALA A 287 -0.99 -13.12 -6.14
CA ALA A 287 -0.28 -14.39 -5.99
C ALA A 287 -0.68 -15.09 -4.67
N LEU A 288 -0.79 -14.32 -3.58
CA LEU A 288 -1.27 -14.82 -2.29
C LEU A 288 -2.73 -15.29 -2.34
N ARG A 289 -3.60 -14.56 -3.04
CA ARG A 289 -4.98 -14.99 -3.31
C ARG A 289 -5.00 -16.35 -4.01
N SER A 290 -4.17 -16.53 -5.03
CA SER A 290 -4.11 -17.77 -5.80
C SER A 290 -3.62 -18.95 -4.96
N LEU A 291 -2.74 -18.70 -3.97
CA LEU A 291 -2.36 -19.67 -2.97
C LEU A 291 -3.50 -20.04 -2.00
N ALA A 292 -4.34 -19.05 -1.65
CA ALA A 292 -5.45 -19.24 -0.72
C ALA A 292 -6.63 -20.03 -1.33
N GLN A 293 -6.87 -19.90 -2.63
CA GLN A 293 -8.02 -20.52 -3.32
C GLN A 293 -7.94 -22.05 -3.50
N GLY A 294 -6.88 -22.71 -3.03
CA GLY A 294 -6.78 -24.18 -3.00
C GLY A 294 -5.43 -24.72 -3.45
N PRO A 295 -5.31 -26.04 -3.65
CA PRO A 295 -4.08 -26.67 -4.10
C PRO A 295 -3.74 -26.22 -5.53
N SER A 296 -2.99 -25.12 -5.64
CA SER A 296 -2.36 -24.74 -6.89
C SER A 296 -1.40 -25.85 -7.33
N ALA A 297 -1.23 -26.04 -8.64
CA ALA A 297 -0.27 -27.03 -9.15
C ALA A 297 1.19 -26.68 -8.76
N ARG A 298 1.47 -25.43 -8.35
CA ARG A 298 2.83 -24.90 -8.14
C ARG A 298 2.92 -23.84 -7.02
N PRO A 299 2.63 -24.20 -5.75
CA PRO A 299 2.59 -23.23 -4.65
C PRO A 299 3.93 -22.53 -4.42
N GLY A 300 5.06 -23.21 -4.62
CA GLY A 300 6.38 -22.62 -4.48
C GLY A 300 6.64 -21.44 -5.44
N VAL A 301 6.10 -21.50 -6.66
CA VAL A 301 6.24 -20.41 -7.64
C VAL A 301 5.42 -19.19 -7.23
N LEU A 302 4.20 -19.39 -6.74
CA LEU A 302 3.35 -18.30 -6.27
C LEU A 302 3.92 -17.62 -5.02
N TRP A 303 4.51 -18.39 -4.09
CA TRP A 303 5.24 -17.82 -2.95
C TRP A 303 6.43 -16.98 -3.39
N ALA A 304 7.22 -17.48 -4.35
CA ALA A 304 8.34 -16.72 -4.90
C ALA A 304 7.88 -15.42 -5.56
N ILE A 305 6.79 -15.45 -6.33
CA ILE A 305 6.18 -14.25 -6.93
C ILE A 305 5.75 -13.27 -5.84
N ALA A 306 5.03 -13.73 -4.81
CA ALA A 306 4.57 -12.88 -3.73
C ALA A 306 5.73 -12.21 -2.97
N ILE A 307 6.76 -12.98 -2.61
CA ILE A 307 7.94 -12.47 -1.89
C ILE A 307 8.70 -11.46 -2.75
N LEU A 308 9.00 -11.79 -4.01
CA LEU A 308 9.72 -10.88 -4.91
C LEU A 308 8.94 -9.58 -5.16
N ALA A 309 7.62 -9.66 -5.30
CA ALA A 309 6.78 -8.49 -5.48
C ALA A 309 6.69 -7.63 -4.21
N ILE A 310 6.64 -8.21 -3.00
CA ILE A 310 6.73 -7.46 -1.74
C ILE A 310 8.07 -6.74 -1.62
N LEU A 311 9.17 -7.43 -1.92
CA LEU A 311 10.51 -6.83 -1.91
C LEU A 311 10.63 -5.72 -2.95
N GLY A 312 10.12 -5.94 -4.17
CA GLY A 312 10.04 -4.91 -5.21
C GLY A 312 9.22 -3.69 -4.78
N SER A 313 8.12 -3.91 -4.07
CA SER A 313 7.30 -2.85 -3.49
C SER A 313 8.09 -2.01 -2.49
N ALA A 314 8.79 -2.66 -1.56
CA ALA A 314 9.62 -1.98 -0.56
C ALA A 314 10.79 -1.20 -1.20
N CYS A 315 11.49 -1.83 -2.15
CA CYS A 315 12.59 -1.20 -2.90
C CYS A 315 12.14 -0.02 -3.76
N ALA A 316 10.87 0.04 -4.17
CA ALA A 316 10.35 1.19 -4.91
C ALA A 316 10.32 2.47 -4.05
N VAL A 317 10.16 2.34 -2.73
CA VAL A 317 10.06 3.49 -1.80
C VAL A 317 11.40 3.82 -1.13
N SER A 318 12.20 2.83 -0.75
CA SER A 318 13.32 2.96 0.20
C SER A 318 14.61 3.62 -0.31
N VAL A 319 14.53 4.53 -1.27
CA VAL A 319 15.68 5.22 -1.87
C VAL A 319 15.55 6.73 -1.67
N ASP A 320 16.41 7.28 -0.81
CA ASP A 320 16.46 8.71 -0.46
C ASP A 320 17.08 9.50 -1.62
N PRO A 321 16.33 10.40 -2.29
CA PRO A 321 16.84 11.18 -3.41
C PRO A 321 17.84 12.27 -3.02
N GLY A 322 17.90 12.66 -1.74
CA GLY A 322 18.61 13.87 -1.33
C GLY A 322 19.83 13.63 -0.44
N MET A 323 20.13 12.39 -0.03
CA MET A 323 21.53 12.09 0.24
C MET A 323 22.29 12.33 -1.06
N THR A 324 23.40 13.08 -0.99
CA THR A 324 24.36 13.37 -2.07
C THR A 324 24.99 12.09 -2.64
N ILE A 325 24.18 11.23 -3.23
CA ILE A 325 24.52 9.91 -3.74
C ILE A 325 24.16 9.95 -5.21
N GLY A 326 25.19 9.95 -6.05
CA GLY A 326 25.07 10.07 -7.50
C GLY A 326 24.32 8.91 -8.15
N ARG A 327 24.34 8.90 -9.50
CA ARG A 327 23.80 7.86 -10.40
C ARG A 327 23.69 6.45 -9.80
N THR A 328 24.71 6.00 -9.06
CA THR A 328 24.82 4.69 -8.41
C THR A 328 23.58 4.20 -7.66
N GLU A 329 22.86 5.02 -6.89
CA GLU A 329 21.70 4.54 -6.11
C GLU A 329 20.43 4.42 -6.97
N ALA A 330 20.24 5.37 -7.90
CA ALA A 330 19.20 5.26 -8.92
C ALA A 330 19.43 4.04 -9.84
N ASP A 331 20.69 3.81 -10.23
CA ASP A 331 21.11 2.63 -10.99
C ASP A 331 20.85 1.35 -10.21
N LEU A 332 21.16 1.32 -8.91
CA LEU A 332 20.89 0.18 -8.05
C LEU A 332 19.38 -0.08 -7.90
N LYS A 333 18.56 0.96 -7.76
CA LYS A 333 17.10 0.86 -7.72
C LYS A 333 16.56 0.24 -9.01
N LEU A 334 16.98 0.76 -10.16
CA LEU A 334 16.57 0.25 -11.46
C LEU A 334 17.08 -1.17 -11.72
N LEU A 335 18.28 -1.50 -11.23
CA LEU A 335 18.83 -2.85 -11.28
C LEU A 335 17.98 -3.81 -10.46
N VAL A 336 17.71 -3.49 -9.19
CA VAL A 336 16.90 -4.34 -8.30
C VAL A 336 15.48 -4.51 -8.84
N LEU A 337 14.82 -3.41 -9.24
CA LEU A 337 13.49 -3.49 -9.84
C LEU A 337 13.50 -4.30 -11.14
N GLY A 338 14.49 -4.08 -12.00
CA GLY A 338 14.66 -4.86 -13.22
C GLY A 338 14.82 -6.36 -12.94
N LEU A 339 15.68 -6.73 -11.99
CA LEU A 339 15.88 -8.10 -11.55
C LEU A 339 14.60 -8.71 -10.96
N VAL A 340 13.81 -7.94 -10.21
CA VAL A 340 12.50 -8.37 -9.70
C VAL A 340 11.54 -8.63 -10.85
N VAL A 341 11.36 -7.69 -11.78
CA VAL A 341 10.47 -7.85 -12.94
C VAL A 341 10.87 -9.05 -13.78
N LEU A 342 12.17 -9.25 -13.98
CA LEU A 342 12.67 -10.36 -14.78
C LEU A 342 12.49 -11.67 -14.02
N GLY A 343 12.80 -11.72 -12.73
CA GLY A 343 12.48 -12.87 -11.87
C GLY A 343 11.00 -13.25 -11.92
N LEU A 344 10.11 -12.27 -11.81
CA LEU A 344 8.66 -12.44 -11.93
C LEU A 344 8.27 -12.98 -13.31
N SER A 345 8.83 -12.41 -14.39
CA SER A 345 8.58 -12.85 -15.76
C SER A 345 9.07 -14.28 -16.02
N GLY A 346 10.21 -14.67 -15.42
CA GLY A 346 10.78 -16.02 -15.54
C GLY A 346 10.02 -17.07 -14.76
N LEU A 347 9.67 -16.78 -13.51
CA LEU A 347 8.80 -17.62 -12.70
C LEU A 347 7.45 -17.82 -13.37
N TRP A 348 6.94 -16.76 -14.00
CA TRP A 348 5.72 -16.81 -14.78
C TRP A 348 5.82 -17.71 -16.02
N LEU A 349 6.82 -17.49 -16.87
CA LEU A 349 7.03 -18.32 -18.06
C LEU A 349 7.25 -19.79 -17.70
N ALA A 350 7.96 -20.05 -16.60
CA ALA A 350 8.11 -21.39 -16.04
C ALA A 350 6.74 -21.97 -15.65
N ALA A 351 5.90 -21.22 -14.92
CA ALA A 351 4.56 -21.62 -14.50
C ALA A 351 3.68 -22.06 -15.69
N ARG A 352 3.71 -21.31 -16.80
CA ARG A 352 2.84 -21.56 -17.96
C ARG A 352 3.35 -22.64 -18.92
N SER A 353 4.66 -22.68 -19.20
CA SER A 353 5.21 -23.56 -20.24
C SER A 353 5.56 -24.96 -19.77
N GLY A 354 5.70 -25.18 -18.45
CA GLY A 354 6.28 -26.41 -17.90
C GLY A 354 7.74 -26.64 -18.31
N SER A 355 8.38 -25.68 -18.99
CA SER A 355 9.72 -25.81 -19.55
C SER A 355 10.67 -24.77 -18.97
N THR A 356 11.81 -25.24 -18.47
CA THR A 356 12.89 -24.40 -17.92
C THR A 356 13.64 -23.59 -18.99
N ARG A 357 13.45 -23.88 -20.28
CA ARG A 357 14.09 -23.15 -21.40
C ARG A 357 13.72 -21.67 -21.46
N HIS A 358 12.59 -21.28 -20.88
CA HIS A 358 12.19 -19.87 -20.82
C HIS A 358 12.93 -19.10 -19.73
N MET A 359 13.49 -19.78 -18.72
CA MET A 359 14.28 -19.14 -17.68
C MET A 359 15.62 -18.63 -18.20
N SER A 360 16.23 -19.27 -19.20
CA SER A 360 17.47 -18.77 -19.81
C SER A 360 17.25 -17.52 -20.67
N LEU A 361 16.10 -17.41 -21.36
CA LEU A 361 15.71 -16.18 -22.08
C LEU A 361 15.48 -15.01 -21.10
N VAL A 362 14.82 -15.28 -19.98
CA VAL A 362 14.63 -14.27 -18.94
C VAL A 362 15.94 -13.88 -18.25
N ALA A 363 16.81 -14.84 -17.95
CA ALA A 363 18.14 -14.56 -17.41
C ALA A 363 18.97 -13.74 -18.40
N SER A 364 18.84 -13.99 -19.70
CA SER A 364 19.51 -13.21 -20.75
C SER A 364 18.94 -11.79 -20.84
N ALA A 365 17.61 -11.64 -20.79
CA ALA A 365 16.97 -10.33 -20.73
C ALA A 365 17.34 -9.56 -19.45
N ALA A 366 17.54 -10.26 -18.33
CA ALA A 366 18.04 -9.70 -17.08
C ALA A 366 19.49 -9.24 -17.16
N ALA A 367 20.36 -10.02 -17.79
CA ALA A 367 21.72 -9.62 -18.04
C ALA A 367 21.77 -8.37 -18.96
N VAL A 368 20.98 -8.36 -20.04
CA VAL A 368 20.89 -7.20 -20.95
C VAL A 368 20.34 -5.97 -20.24
N TRP A 369 19.29 -6.12 -19.44
CA TRP A 369 18.73 -5.02 -18.66
C TRP A 369 19.75 -4.47 -17.65
N ALA A 370 20.42 -5.34 -16.90
CA ALA A 370 21.45 -4.93 -15.95
C ALA A 370 22.59 -4.14 -16.60
N LEU A 371 22.90 -4.44 -17.87
CA LEU A 371 23.91 -3.73 -18.65
C LEU A 371 23.40 -2.41 -19.24
N LEU A 372 22.12 -2.30 -19.61
CA LEU A 372 21.55 -1.13 -20.28
C LEU A 372 20.90 -0.11 -19.34
N ALA A 373 20.40 -0.54 -18.19
CA ALA A 373 19.67 0.33 -17.26
C ALA A 373 20.46 1.58 -16.83
N PRO A 374 21.77 1.52 -16.53
CA PRO A 374 22.56 2.70 -16.15
C PRO A 374 22.70 3.72 -17.28
N GLU A 375 22.70 3.27 -18.54
CA GLU A 375 22.85 4.14 -19.72
C GLU A 375 21.51 4.78 -20.13
N LEU A 376 20.39 4.12 -19.85
CA LEU A 376 19.03 4.61 -20.17
C LEU A 376 18.55 5.70 -19.20
N ALA A 377 19.13 5.77 -18.01
CA ALA A 377 18.76 6.71 -16.95
C ALA A 377 19.67 7.95 -16.93
N SER A 378 19.62 8.76 -17.99
CA SER A 378 20.41 9.99 -18.03
C SER A 378 19.91 11.11 -17.11
N GLY A 379 18.68 10.99 -16.57
CA GLY A 379 18.07 11.93 -15.63
C GLY A 379 17.04 11.28 -14.70
N LEU A 380 16.63 12.02 -13.66
CA LEU A 380 15.74 11.55 -12.60
C LEU A 380 14.32 11.15 -13.09
N PRO A 381 13.67 11.88 -14.02
CA PRO A 381 12.38 11.46 -14.56
C PRO A 381 12.46 10.14 -15.34
N GLN A 382 13.56 9.91 -16.06
CA GLN A 382 13.78 8.66 -16.78
C GLN A 382 13.83 7.49 -15.79
N VAL A 383 14.52 7.66 -14.65
CA VAL A 383 14.57 6.66 -13.57
C VAL A 383 13.15 6.35 -13.06
N PHE A 384 12.36 7.38 -12.73
CA PHE A 384 11.00 7.17 -12.23
C PHE A 384 10.08 6.52 -13.25
N LEU A 385 10.14 6.96 -14.50
CA LEU A 385 9.32 6.40 -15.57
C LEU A 385 9.68 4.93 -15.80
N LEU A 386 10.97 4.61 -15.81
CA LEU A 386 11.45 3.24 -15.99
C LEU A 386 11.07 2.33 -14.83
N ALA A 387 11.25 2.79 -13.59
CA ALA A 387 10.84 2.08 -12.39
C ALA A 387 9.33 1.78 -12.38
N GLN A 388 8.51 2.77 -12.73
CA GLN A 388 7.07 2.61 -12.83
C GLN A 388 6.68 1.67 -13.99
N ALA A 389 7.34 1.77 -15.15
CA ALA A 389 7.06 0.92 -16.31
C ALA A 389 7.33 -0.54 -15.99
N LEU A 390 8.47 -0.81 -15.36
CA LEU A 390 8.82 -2.10 -14.82
C LEU A 390 7.76 -2.60 -13.83
N ALA A 391 7.35 -1.75 -12.89
CA ALA A 391 6.38 -2.13 -11.87
C ALA A 391 5.00 -2.50 -12.45
N VAL A 392 4.49 -1.66 -13.34
CA VAL A 392 3.21 -1.87 -14.02
C VAL A 392 3.27 -3.08 -14.96
N ALA A 393 4.38 -3.30 -15.67
CA ALA A 393 4.56 -4.45 -16.52
C ALA A 393 4.55 -5.78 -15.73
N ALA A 394 5.23 -5.82 -14.59
CA ALA A 394 5.19 -7.00 -13.72
C ALA A 394 3.79 -7.23 -13.14
N ALA A 395 3.11 -6.19 -12.67
CA ALA A 395 1.73 -6.30 -12.20
C ALA A 395 0.80 -6.81 -13.31
N ALA A 396 0.90 -6.26 -14.53
CA ALA A 396 0.14 -6.71 -15.68
C ALA A 396 0.42 -8.19 -16.01
N GLY A 397 1.69 -8.59 -15.97
CA GLY A 397 2.10 -9.98 -16.13
C GLY A 397 1.45 -10.89 -15.08
N THR A 398 1.38 -10.48 -13.83
CA THR A 398 0.68 -11.24 -12.78
C THR A 398 -0.83 -11.31 -13.04
N PHE A 399 -1.47 -10.19 -13.37
CA PHE A 399 -2.92 -10.13 -13.62
C PHE A 399 -3.38 -10.99 -14.81
N LEU A 400 -2.70 -10.91 -15.95
CA LEU A 400 -3.06 -11.67 -17.14
C LEU A 400 -2.99 -13.18 -16.92
N CYS A 401 -2.22 -13.62 -15.93
CA CYS A 401 -1.82 -15.00 -15.78
C CYS A 401 -2.56 -15.72 -14.68
N LEU A 402 -3.04 -14.95 -13.70
CA LEU A 402 -3.94 -15.43 -12.66
C LEU A 402 -5.41 -15.24 -13.05
N SER A 403 -5.70 -14.66 -14.22
CA SER A 403 -7.07 -14.52 -14.75
C SER A 403 -7.56 -15.84 -15.37
N PRO A 404 -8.57 -16.52 -14.78
CA PRO A 404 -9.07 -17.81 -15.27
C PRO A 404 -9.68 -17.73 -16.68
N ARG A 405 -10.16 -16.55 -17.09
CA ARG A 405 -10.77 -16.35 -18.41
C ARG A 405 -9.77 -16.50 -19.56
N LEU A 406 -8.47 -16.30 -19.31
CA LEU A 406 -7.43 -16.37 -20.34
C LEU A 406 -6.77 -17.75 -20.44
N THR A 407 -6.95 -18.63 -19.44
CA THR A 407 -6.37 -19.98 -19.47
C THR A 407 -7.17 -20.96 -20.31
N GLY A 408 -8.35 -20.58 -20.80
CA GLY A 408 -9.17 -21.44 -21.66
C GLY A 408 -9.74 -22.66 -20.92
N GLU A 409 -9.66 -22.69 -19.59
CA GLU A 409 -10.46 -23.59 -18.77
C GLU A 409 -11.90 -23.08 -18.83
N THR A 410 -12.56 -23.32 -19.97
CA THR A 410 -14.02 -23.37 -20.02
C THR A 410 -14.42 -24.34 -18.93
N ALA A 411 -15.21 -23.87 -17.97
CA ALA A 411 -15.84 -24.70 -16.96
C ALA A 411 -16.65 -25.79 -17.67
N SER A 412 -16.01 -26.92 -17.95
CA SER A 412 -16.68 -28.16 -18.33
C SER A 412 -17.24 -28.73 -17.03
N GLY A 413 -18.38 -28.19 -16.61
CA GLY A 413 -19.14 -28.58 -15.43
C GLY A 413 -20.58 -28.17 -15.62
#